data_AF-A0A9X4ID64-F1
#
_entry.id   AF-A0A9X4ID64-F1
#
_cell.length_a   1.000
_cell.length_b   1.000
_cell.length_c   1.000
_cell.angle_alpha   90.00
_cell.angle_beta   90.00
_cell.angle_gamma   90.00
#
_symmetry.space_group_name_H-M   'P 1'
#
loop_
_entity.id
_entity.type
_entity.pdbx_description
1 polymer ?
#
loop_
_entity_poly.entity_id
_entity_poly.type
_entity_poly.pdbx_seq_one_letter_code
_entity_poly.pdbx_strand_id
1 'polypeptide(L)'
;MPYFATAGTGLIDAGNGKDTLSGITPLWSLNDNHNQINSQQLTIMARRKNADHGAMLHDGDGYMTAWFAYTLTADRDAAKAFTGSRPEILENSLWQDVHIK
;
A
#
# COMPACT_ATOMS: atom_id res chain seq x y z
N MET A 1 9.11 -10.70 8.47
CA MET A 1 9.39 -9.24 8.49
C MET A 1 8.10 -8.55 8.15
N PRO A 2 7.80 -7.37 8.72
CA PRO A 2 6.58 -6.68 8.39
C PRO A 2 6.72 -6.17 6.94
N TYR A 3 5.63 -6.14 6.19
CA TYR A 3 5.63 -5.71 4.78
C TYR A 3 4.60 -4.62 4.53
N PHE A 4 4.99 -3.58 3.80
CA PHE A 4 4.08 -2.58 3.30
C PHE A 4 4.45 -2.20 1.87
N ALA A 5 3.47 -2.22 0.98
CA ALA A 5 3.63 -1.78 -0.40
C ALA A 5 2.45 -0.93 -0.84
N THR A 6 2.76 0.06 -1.68
CA THR A 6 1.76 0.96 -2.25
C THR A 6 1.94 1.08 -3.75
N ALA A 7 0.84 1.32 -4.45
CA ALA A 7 0.84 1.66 -5.88
C ALA A 7 -0.23 2.70 -6.18
N GLY A 8 -0.19 3.29 -7.35
CA GLY A 8 -1.17 4.22 -7.86
C GLY A 8 -2.29 3.54 -8.65
N THR A 9 -3.36 4.28 -8.92
CA THR A 9 -4.45 3.83 -9.81
C THR A 9 -4.53 4.59 -11.13
N GLY A 10 -3.57 5.47 -11.38
CA GLY A 10 -3.39 6.13 -12.66
C GLY A 10 -2.98 5.11 -13.74
N LEU A 11 -3.21 5.48 -15.00
CA LEU A 11 -3.06 4.58 -16.14
C LEU A 11 -1.63 4.05 -16.30
N ILE A 12 -0.62 4.88 -16.00
CA ILE A 12 0.80 4.51 -16.14
C ILE A 12 1.20 3.54 -15.03
N ASP A 13 0.60 3.61 -13.85
CA ASP A 13 0.92 2.67 -12.78
C ASP A 13 0.06 1.41 -12.82
N ALA A 14 -1.26 1.56 -12.82
CA ALA A 14 -2.19 0.46 -12.72
C ALA A 14 -2.40 -0.29 -14.05
N GLY A 15 -2.01 0.32 -15.17
CA GLY A 15 -2.32 -0.20 -16.49
C GLY A 15 -3.79 -0.05 -16.85
N ASN A 16 -4.17 -0.65 -17.98
CA ASN A 16 -5.52 -0.53 -18.53
C ASN A 16 -6.46 -1.68 -18.10
N GLY A 17 -5.96 -2.64 -17.31
CA GLY A 17 -6.70 -3.82 -16.85
C GLY A 17 -7.02 -4.86 -17.94
N LYS A 18 -6.50 -4.69 -19.15
CA LYS A 18 -6.72 -5.58 -20.31
C LYS A 18 -5.45 -6.30 -20.74
N ASP A 19 -4.31 -5.65 -20.59
CA ASP A 19 -2.99 -6.17 -20.97
C ASP A 19 -2.08 -6.24 -19.74
N THR A 20 -1.51 -7.42 -19.48
CA THR A 20 -0.58 -7.64 -18.37
C THR A 20 0.76 -6.94 -18.56
N LEU A 21 1.07 -6.49 -19.78
CA LEU A 21 2.22 -5.66 -20.10
C LEU A 21 1.94 -4.16 -19.93
N SER A 22 0.71 -3.78 -19.56
CA SER A 22 0.34 -2.40 -19.27
C SER A 22 0.43 -2.09 -17.77
N GLY A 23 0.96 -0.91 -17.45
CA GLY A 23 1.15 -0.47 -16.07
C GLY A 23 2.50 -0.91 -15.48
N ILE A 24 3.07 -0.08 -14.63
CA ILE A 24 4.34 -0.40 -13.94
C ILE A 24 4.07 -1.28 -12.71
N THR A 25 3.05 -0.97 -11.91
CA THR A 25 2.62 -1.78 -10.75
C THR A 25 1.10 -2.01 -10.77
N PRO A 26 0.59 -2.82 -11.70
CA PRO A 26 -0.83 -3.12 -11.80
C PRO A 26 -1.35 -3.90 -10.59
N LEU A 27 -2.66 -3.75 -10.30
CA LEU A 27 -3.30 -4.37 -9.12
C LEU A 27 -3.07 -5.89 -9.04
N TRP A 28 -3.11 -6.59 -10.17
CA TRP A 28 -2.92 -8.04 -10.19
C TRP A 28 -1.52 -8.42 -9.70
N SER A 29 -0.48 -7.67 -10.10
CA SER A 29 0.91 -7.94 -9.71
C SER A 29 1.14 -7.59 -8.23
N LEU A 30 0.57 -6.48 -7.77
CA LEU A 30 0.59 -6.11 -6.36
C LEU A 30 -0.07 -7.18 -5.48
N ASN A 31 -1.24 -7.67 -5.89
CA ASN A 31 -1.93 -8.77 -5.20
C ASN A 31 -1.13 -10.07 -5.22
N ASP A 32 -0.56 -10.44 -6.36
CA ASP A 32 0.24 -11.67 -6.49
C ASP A 32 1.46 -11.65 -5.57
N ASN A 33 2.22 -10.55 -5.60
CA ASN A 33 3.35 -10.32 -4.68
C ASN A 33 2.91 -10.40 -3.22
N HIS A 34 1.81 -9.73 -2.86
CA HIS A 34 1.32 -9.74 -1.49
C HIS A 34 0.88 -11.16 -1.07
N ASN A 35 0.20 -11.90 -1.93
CA ASN A 35 -0.30 -13.25 -1.66
C ASN A 35 0.80 -14.29 -1.48
N GLN A 36 1.95 -14.10 -2.13
CA GLN A 36 3.11 -14.97 -1.98
C GLN A 36 3.85 -14.77 -0.65
N ILE A 37 3.57 -13.69 0.09
CA ILE A 37 4.18 -13.45 1.40
C ILE A 37 3.50 -14.33 2.45
N ASN A 38 4.20 -15.37 2.87
CA ASN A 38 3.86 -16.16 4.06
C ASN A 38 4.57 -15.57 5.28
N SER A 39 3.88 -14.69 6.02
CA SER A 39 4.41 -14.10 7.25
C SER A 39 3.41 -14.15 8.39
N GLN A 40 3.92 -14.31 9.61
CA GLN A 40 3.15 -14.10 10.85
C GLN A 40 3.17 -12.62 11.29
N GLN A 41 3.92 -11.77 10.58
CA GLN A 41 4.00 -10.34 10.85
C GLN A 41 3.06 -9.58 9.92
N LEU A 42 2.65 -8.39 10.36
CA LEU A 42 1.73 -7.52 9.65
C LEU A 42 2.20 -7.26 8.21
N THR A 43 1.33 -7.56 7.25
CA THR A 43 1.54 -7.30 5.83
C THR A 43 0.39 -6.49 5.28
N ILE A 44 0.70 -5.42 4.56
CA ILE A 44 -0.29 -4.51 4.01
C ILE A 44 0.07 -4.18 2.56
N MET A 45 -0.95 -4.16 1.71
CA MET A 45 -0.91 -3.46 0.43
C MET A 45 -2.06 -2.47 0.33
N ALA A 46 -1.87 -1.39 -0.42
CA ALA A 46 -2.91 -0.40 -0.71
C ALA A 46 -2.63 0.33 -2.02
N ARG A 47 -3.66 0.92 -2.63
CA ARG A 47 -3.50 1.79 -3.79
C ARG A 47 -4.00 3.22 -3.59
N ARG A 48 -3.23 4.20 -4.02
CA ARG A 48 -3.58 5.62 -4.01
C ARG A 48 -4.43 5.96 -5.24
N LYS A 49 -5.62 6.52 -5.00
CA LYS A 49 -6.54 6.96 -6.06
C LYS A 49 -5.94 8.11 -6.88
N ASN A 50 -6.08 8.03 -8.20
CA ASN A 50 -5.71 9.08 -9.15
C ASN A 50 -4.20 9.46 -9.11
N ALA A 51 -3.34 8.55 -8.69
CA ALA A 51 -1.89 8.71 -8.71
C ALA A 51 -1.26 7.80 -9.76
N ASP A 52 -0.37 8.35 -10.59
CA ASP A 52 0.49 7.56 -11.48
C ASP A 52 1.83 7.23 -10.81
N HIS A 53 2.61 6.33 -11.42
CA HIS A 53 3.78 5.71 -10.78
C HIS A 53 4.79 6.73 -10.25
N GLY A 54 5.06 7.78 -11.02
CA GLY A 54 5.99 8.85 -10.64
C GLY A 54 5.51 9.70 -9.46
N ALA A 55 4.22 9.71 -9.14
CA ALA A 55 3.66 10.46 -8.01
C ALA A 55 3.77 9.70 -6.68
N MET A 56 3.90 8.37 -6.73
CA MET A 56 3.88 7.53 -5.53
C MET A 56 5.03 7.81 -4.55
N LEU A 57 6.13 8.39 -5.03
CA LEU A 57 7.20 8.89 -4.16
C LEU A 57 6.71 9.93 -3.15
N HIS A 58 5.77 10.79 -3.55
CA HIS A 58 5.25 11.86 -2.70
C HIS A 58 3.90 11.49 -2.09
N ASP A 59 2.99 10.92 -2.89
CA ASP A 59 1.63 10.63 -2.44
C ASP A 59 1.57 9.49 -1.41
N GLY A 60 2.58 8.60 -1.39
CA GLY A 60 2.72 7.52 -0.41
C GLY A 60 3.57 7.87 0.81
N ASP A 61 4.27 9.01 0.81
CA ASP A 61 5.33 9.32 1.78
C ASP A 61 4.85 9.31 3.24
N GLY A 62 3.66 9.86 3.49
CA GLY A 62 3.08 9.88 4.84
C GLY A 62 2.92 8.48 5.44
N TYR A 63 2.42 7.50 4.65
CA TYR A 63 2.32 6.13 5.12
C TYR A 63 3.68 5.43 5.18
N MET A 64 4.61 5.71 4.25
CA MET A 64 5.95 5.12 4.33
C MET A 64 6.67 5.58 5.61
N THR A 65 6.59 6.88 5.93
CA THR A 65 7.14 7.45 7.16
C THR A 65 6.49 6.83 8.41
N ALA A 66 5.16 6.75 8.44
CA ALA A 66 4.45 6.12 9.56
C ALA A 66 4.81 4.63 9.69
N TRP A 67 4.97 3.92 8.58
CA TRP A 67 5.36 2.51 8.56
C TRP A 67 6.73 2.30 9.17
N PHE A 68 7.71 3.13 8.80
CA PHE A 68 9.06 3.04 9.36
C PHE A 68 9.09 3.44 10.84
N ALA A 69 8.42 4.52 11.24
CA ALA A 69 8.30 4.90 12.65
C ALA A 69 7.67 3.77 13.49
N TYR A 70 6.60 3.16 12.98
CA TYR A 70 5.98 2.04 13.67
C TYR A 70 6.89 0.82 13.75
N THR A 71 7.41 0.36 12.62
CA THR A 71 8.08 -0.96 12.53
C THR A 71 9.55 -0.95 12.97
N LEU A 72 10.23 0.20 12.90
CA LEU A 72 11.64 0.32 13.26
C LEU A 72 11.85 0.91 14.66
N THR A 73 10.94 1.74 15.15
CA THR A 73 11.08 2.41 16.45
C THR A 73 9.95 2.11 17.43
N ALA A 74 9.02 1.22 17.07
CA ALA A 74 7.85 0.85 17.89
C ALA A 74 6.94 2.04 18.25
N ASP A 75 6.87 3.06 17.38
CA ASP A 75 6.01 4.22 17.57
C ASP A 75 4.52 3.80 17.58
N ARG A 76 3.87 4.01 18.72
CA ARG A 76 2.47 3.61 18.96
C ARG A 76 1.46 4.55 18.34
N ASP A 77 1.81 5.82 18.12
CA ASP A 77 0.94 6.76 17.43
C ASP A 77 0.96 6.49 15.93
N ALA A 78 2.13 6.23 15.36
CA ALA A 78 2.27 5.81 13.96
C ALA A 78 1.57 4.46 13.69
N ALA A 79 1.58 3.53 14.66
CA ALA A 79 0.89 2.25 14.56
C ALA A 79 -0.62 2.38 14.29
N LYS A 80 -1.27 3.49 14.70
CA LYS A 80 -2.70 3.75 14.48
C LYS A 80 -3.07 3.91 13.01
N ALA A 81 -2.08 4.20 12.15
CA ALA A 81 -2.29 4.22 10.70
C ALA A 81 -2.63 2.83 10.14
N PHE A 82 -2.12 1.76 10.78
CA PHE A 82 -2.13 0.40 10.24
C PHE A 82 -2.84 -0.64 11.12
N THR A 83 -3.03 -0.34 12.40
CA THR A 83 -3.52 -1.30 13.40
C THR A 83 -4.66 -0.73 14.24
N GLY A 84 -5.37 -1.62 14.95
CA GLY A 84 -6.52 -1.29 15.79
C GLY A 84 -7.85 -1.66 15.13
N SER A 85 -8.97 -1.26 15.75
CA SER A 85 -10.32 -1.56 15.25
C SER A 85 -10.71 -0.74 14.02
N ARG A 86 -10.10 0.44 13.86
CA ARG A 86 -10.33 1.39 12.76
C ARG A 86 -9.01 2.04 12.34
N PRO A 87 -8.09 1.29 11.72
CA PRO A 87 -6.82 1.85 11.26
C PRO A 87 -7.06 2.95 10.22
N GLU A 88 -6.31 4.05 10.29
CA GLU A 88 -6.58 5.22 9.46
C GLU A 88 -6.49 4.93 7.95
N ILE A 89 -5.64 4.00 7.51
CA ILE A 89 -5.54 3.59 6.10
C ILE A 89 -6.82 2.99 5.52
N LEU A 90 -7.70 2.42 6.37
CA LEU A 90 -9.01 1.92 5.94
C LEU A 90 -10.08 3.01 5.86
N GLU A 91 -9.87 4.14 6.54
CA GLU A 91 -10.80 5.27 6.60
C GLU A 91 -10.43 6.37 5.60
N ASN A 92 -9.18 6.38 5.13
CA ASN A 92 -8.67 7.36 4.19
C ASN A 92 -9.26 7.15 2.79
N SER A 93 -10.20 8.02 2.40
CA SER A 93 -10.92 7.93 1.13
C SER A 93 -10.04 8.11 -0.11
N LEU A 94 -8.80 8.58 0.04
CA LEU A 94 -7.81 8.71 -1.03
C LEU A 94 -7.14 7.37 -1.38
N TRP A 95 -7.33 6.35 -0.56
CA TRP A 95 -6.77 5.01 -0.72
C TRP A 95 -7.87 3.98 -1.00
N GLN A 96 -7.49 2.89 -1.64
CA GLN A 96 -8.37 1.77 -2.00
C GLN A 96 -7.59 0.47 -2.11
N ASP A 97 -8.32 -0.63 -2.33
CA ASP A 97 -7.76 -1.98 -2.45
C ASP A 97 -6.83 -2.33 -1.28
N VAL A 98 -7.16 -1.83 -0.09
CA VAL A 98 -6.37 -2.05 1.11
C VAL A 98 -6.58 -3.50 1.54
N HIS A 99 -5.49 -4.25 1.62
CA HIS A 99 -5.50 -5.62 2.11
C HIS A 99 -4.50 -5.75 3.24
N ILE A 100 -4.97 -6.27 4.38
CA ILE A 100 -4.18 -6.44 5.61
C ILE A 100 -4.20 -7.94 5.95
N LYS A 101 -3.02 -8.54 6.18
CA LYS A 101 -2.86 -9.91 6.69
C LYS A 101 -1.90 -9.94 7.86
#